data_AF-A0A8H3JTX1-F1
#
_entry.id   AF-A0A8H3JTX1-F1
#
_cell.length_a   1.000
_cell.length_b   1.000
_cell.length_c   1.000
_cell.angle_alpha   90.00
_cell.angle_beta   90.00
_cell.angle_gamma   90.00
#
_symmetry.space_group_name_H-M   'P 1'
#
loop_
_entity.id
_entity.type
_entity.pdbx_description
1 polymer ?
#
loop_
_entity_poly.entity_id
_entity_poly.type
_entity_poly.pdbx_seq_one_letter_code
_entity_poly.pdbx_strand_id
1 'polypeptide(L)'
;MPTSNNSLPAWYHRLAPHFKSGGVVLPWTFDEDISDLDESGQDETGAYNGPDATSFRQLKEMREQRKQELQRRIDFVEKQKERNREDELEKVREVQIAYETLESSMTAKSNMPVLGSLDTTFELYSIDYFNHLYDPTPSGSRKKYLRFQHVEEHAQGPANYLPLEGILWLNQDVETKLAPFYPPKQSSLQHYRLDSADGRFSFILQFIDDNYLTLRVSRHLVFMNRPEEATGPDTFVFGGIRNDWGKQLQAFAKMNSMAREDNFFSSTLT
;
A
#
# COMPACT_ATOMS: atom_id res chain seq x y z
N MET A 1 -3.63 15.49 -51.28
CA MET A 1 -4.35 15.12 -50.05
C MET A 1 -3.44 14.17 -49.28
N PRO A 2 -2.77 14.61 -48.20
CA PRO A 2 -1.97 13.68 -47.41
C PRO A 2 -2.93 12.79 -46.64
N THR A 3 -2.84 11.49 -46.90
CA THR A 3 -3.50 10.42 -46.15
C THR A 3 -2.96 10.44 -44.73
N SER A 4 -3.75 10.91 -43.76
CA SER A 4 -3.44 10.79 -42.35
C SER A 4 -3.37 9.30 -42.01
N ASN A 5 -2.15 8.79 -41.87
CA ASN A 5 -1.92 7.45 -41.38
C ASN A 5 -2.44 7.43 -39.93
N ASN A 6 -3.54 6.72 -39.67
CA ASN A 6 -4.19 6.62 -38.36
C ASN A 6 -3.37 5.78 -37.35
N SER A 7 -2.05 5.91 -37.36
CA SER A 7 -1.20 5.31 -36.32
C SER A 7 -1.31 6.16 -35.07
N LEU A 8 -1.70 5.54 -33.96
CA LEU A 8 -1.72 6.21 -32.67
C LEU A 8 -0.29 6.63 -32.28
N PRO A 9 -0.12 7.72 -31.51
CA PRO A 9 1.20 8.18 -31.08
C PRO A 9 1.98 7.10 -30.31
N ALA A 10 3.30 7.12 -30.35
CA ALA A 10 4.16 6.15 -29.66
C ALA A 10 3.88 6.08 -28.15
N TRP A 11 3.64 7.23 -27.48
CA TRP A 11 3.24 7.25 -26.07
C TRP A 11 1.97 6.44 -25.80
N TYR A 12 1.03 6.42 -26.75
CA TYR A 12 -0.22 5.66 -26.58
C TYR A 12 0.09 4.18 -26.50
N HIS A 13 0.97 3.66 -27.35
CA HIS A 13 1.34 2.25 -27.32
C HIS A 13 2.14 1.88 -26.06
N ARG A 14 2.98 2.79 -25.54
CA ARG A 14 3.71 2.63 -24.29
C ARG A 14 2.80 2.65 -23.06
N LEU A 15 1.85 3.58 -23.00
CA LEU A 15 0.99 3.80 -21.84
C LEU A 15 -0.32 2.99 -21.87
N ALA A 16 -0.77 2.51 -23.04
CA ALA A 16 -1.97 1.68 -23.18
C ALA A 16 -2.00 0.45 -22.27
N PRO A 17 -0.90 -0.29 -22.07
CA PRO A 17 -0.85 -1.37 -21.09
C PRO A 17 -1.12 -0.88 -19.65
N HIS A 18 -0.57 0.27 -19.26
CA HIS A 18 -0.78 0.85 -17.92
C HIS A 18 -2.23 1.29 -17.71
N PHE A 19 -2.89 1.85 -18.73
CA PHE A 19 -4.31 2.17 -18.68
C PHE A 19 -5.20 0.92 -18.60
N LYS A 20 -4.79 -0.19 -19.25
CA LYS A 20 -5.56 -1.45 -19.27
C LYS A 20 -5.37 -2.30 -18.04
N SER A 21 -4.25 -2.17 -17.34
CA SER A 21 -3.98 -2.86 -16.08
C SER A 21 -4.32 -2.01 -14.86
N GLY A 22 -4.97 -0.85 -15.07
CA GLY A 22 -5.04 0.31 -14.15
C GLY A 22 -3.87 0.48 -13.22
N GLY A 23 -2.69 0.41 -13.83
CA GLY A 23 -1.49 0.94 -13.23
C GLY A 23 -1.61 2.45 -13.14
N VAL A 24 -0.94 3.02 -12.15
CA VAL A 24 -0.89 4.47 -11.96
C VAL A 24 -0.01 5.08 -13.05
N VAL A 25 -0.61 5.91 -13.90
CA VAL A 25 0.10 6.70 -14.90
C VAL A 25 0.43 8.07 -14.31
N LEU A 26 1.72 8.30 -14.04
CA LEU A 26 2.18 9.57 -13.47
C LEU A 26 2.32 10.62 -14.58
N PRO A 27 2.11 11.92 -14.31
CA PRO A 27 2.13 12.96 -15.34
C PRO A 27 3.41 12.97 -16.21
N TRP A 28 4.56 12.61 -15.63
CA TRP A 28 5.85 12.58 -16.33
C TRP A 28 6.09 11.31 -17.17
N THR A 29 5.22 10.29 -17.11
CA THR A 29 5.32 9.10 -18.00
C THR A 29 4.96 9.42 -19.46
N PHE A 30 4.30 10.56 -19.70
CA PHE A 30 4.07 11.13 -21.02
C PHE A 30 5.26 11.92 -21.57
N ASP A 31 6.26 12.24 -20.74
CA ASP A 31 7.42 13.05 -21.16
C ASP A 31 8.54 12.18 -21.78
N GLU A 32 8.48 10.85 -21.60
CA GLU A 32 9.50 9.87 -22.02
C GLU A 32 9.66 9.76 -23.55
N ASP A 33 8.60 9.95 -24.35
CA ASP A 33 8.71 10.00 -25.82
C ASP A 33 9.25 11.33 -26.35
N ILE A 34 9.11 12.42 -25.59
CA ILE A 34 9.58 13.74 -26.04
C ILE A 34 11.12 13.79 -26.00
N SER A 35 11.76 13.02 -25.13
CA SER A 35 13.22 12.96 -25.01
C SER A 35 13.93 12.19 -26.14
N ASP A 36 13.23 11.28 -26.82
CA ASP A 36 13.81 10.28 -27.74
C ASP A 36 13.68 10.66 -29.23
N LEU A 37 12.86 11.67 -29.55
CA LEU A 37 12.61 12.11 -30.93
C LEU A 37 13.83 12.72 -31.65
N ASP A 38 14.99 12.82 -31.00
CA ASP A 38 16.19 13.49 -31.53
C ASP A 38 17.47 12.66 -31.35
N GLU A 39 17.37 11.34 -31.18
CA GLU A 39 18.52 10.41 -31.17
C GLU A 39 19.10 10.13 -32.58
N SER A 40 19.10 11.11 -33.49
CA SER A 40 19.84 10.97 -34.75
C SER A 40 21.37 10.99 -34.54
N GLY A 41 21.85 11.13 -33.30
CA GLY A 41 23.23 10.87 -32.89
C GLY A 41 24.27 11.84 -33.45
N GLN A 42 23.88 12.78 -34.31
CA GLN A 42 24.75 13.84 -34.79
C GLN A 42 24.67 15.02 -33.82
N ASP A 43 25.77 15.25 -33.09
CA ASP A 43 25.95 16.45 -32.29
C ASP A 43 26.21 17.66 -33.19
N GLU A 44 25.20 18.08 -33.97
CA GLU A 44 25.30 19.22 -34.90
C GLU A 44 25.31 20.58 -34.17
N THR A 45 25.24 20.56 -32.83
CA THR A 45 25.00 21.77 -32.03
C THR A 45 26.22 22.67 -31.85
N GLY A 46 27.42 22.10 -31.96
CA GLY A 46 28.65 22.89 -32.08
C GLY A 46 28.80 23.55 -33.46
N ALA A 47 28.12 23.02 -34.49
CA ALA A 47 28.24 23.45 -35.87
C ALA A 47 27.12 24.41 -36.33
N TYR A 48 25.98 24.45 -35.62
CA TYR A 48 24.90 25.38 -35.94
C TYR A 48 25.26 26.82 -35.59
N ASN A 49 25.48 27.64 -36.63
CA ASN A 49 25.81 29.06 -36.56
C ASN A 49 24.71 29.94 -37.18
N GLY A 50 23.46 29.46 -37.18
CA GLY A 50 22.32 30.24 -37.65
C GLY A 50 22.05 31.50 -36.80
N PRO A 51 21.18 32.40 -37.28
CA PRO A 51 20.86 33.67 -36.60
C PRO A 51 20.24 33.47 -35.20
N ASP A 52 19.69 32.30 -34.93
CA ASP A 52 19.06 31.86 -33.68
C ASP A 52 19.92 30.83 -32.90
N ALA A 53 21.22 30.68 -33.23
CA ALA A 53 22.10 29.69 -32.62
C ALA A 53 22.18 29.80 -31.08
N THR A 54 22.08 31.00 -30.52
CA THR A 54 22.03 31.21 -29.06
C THR A 54 20.75 30.65 -28.45
N SER A 55 19.59 30.88 -29.07
CA SER A 55 18.30 30.34 -28.65
C SER A 55 18.28 28.82 -28.77
N PHE A 56 18.79 28.28 -29.88
CA PHE A 56 18.91 26.84 -30.09
C PHE A 56 19.77 26.16 -29.01
N ARG A 57 20.93 26.73 -28.65
CA ARG A 57 21.79 26.23 -27.57
C ARG A 57 21.09 26.25 -26.20
N GLN A 58 20.38 27.35 -25.88
CA GLN A 58 19.61 27.45 -24.63
C GLN A 58 18.49 26.41 -24.56
N LEU A 59 17.76 26.19 -25.66
CA LEU A 59 16.70 25.17 -25.72
C LEU A 59 17.26 23.76 -25.54
N LYS A 60 18.44 23.45 -26.09
CA LYS A 60 19.12 22.17 -25.86
C LYS A 60 19.55 21.99 -24.40
N GLU A 61 20.09 23.03 -23.77
CA GLU A 61 20.46 22.98 -22.35
C GLU A 61 19.22 22.75 -21.46
N MET A 62 18.12 23.47 -21.70
CA MET A 62 16.86 23.26 -20.98
C MET A 62 16.30 21.85 -21.18
N ARG A 63 16.43 21.28 -22.39
CA ARG A 63 16.03 19.89 -22.68
C ARG A 63 16.88 18.91 -21.87
N GLU A 64 18.19 19.09 -21.83
CA GLU A 64 19.09 18.23 -21.05
C GLU A 64 18.81 18.31 -19.55
N GLN A 65 18.58 19.52 -19.02
CA GLN A 65 18.15 19.72 -17.64
C GLN A 65 16.82 19.01 -17.36
N ARG A 66 15.87 19.04 -18.30
CA ARG A 66 14.59 18.34 -18.15
C ARG A 66 14.75 16.82 -18.16
N LYS A 67 15.62 16.26 -19.02
CA LYS A 67 15.96 14.83 -19.01
C LYS A 67 16.52 14.40 -17.65
N GLN A 68 17.46 15.17 -17.11
CA GLN A 68 18.03 14.91 -15.78
C GLN A 68 17.00 14.99 -14.66
N GLU A 69 16.11 15.99 -14.69
CA GLU A 69 15.03 16.13 -13.70
C GLU A 69 14.03 14.97 -13.77
N LEU A 70 13.68 14.52 -14.98
CA LEU A 70 12.81 13.35 -15.18
C LEU A 70 13.46 12.08 -14.62
N GLN A 71 14.75 11.86 -14.91
CA GLN A 71 15.48 10.72 -14.35
C GLN A 71 15.48 10.74 -12.82
N ARG A 72 15.77 11.89 -12.21
CA ARG A 72 15.72 12.02 -10.73
C ARG A 72 14.34 11.69 -10.15
N ARG A 73 13.25 12.03 -10.85
CA ARG A 73 11.88 11.70 -10.41
C ARG A 73 11.59 10.21 -10.52
N ILE A 74 12.02 9.57 -11.62
CA ILE A 74 11.91 8.12 -11.81
C ILE A 74 12.69 7.41 -10.69
N ASP A 75 13.95 7.75 -10.50
CA ASP A 75 14.82 7.19 -9.46
C ASP A 75 14.21 7.39 -8.06
N PHE A 76 13.62 8.57 -7.81
CA PHE A 76 12.96 8.85 -6.54
C PHE A 76 11.76 7.93 -6.32
N VAL A 77 10.87 7.77 -7.32
CA VAL A 77 9.69 6.91 -7.22
C VAL A 77 10.09 5.44 -7.04
N GLU A 78 11.08 4.96 -7.80
CA GLU A 78 11.60 3.60 -7.67
C GLU A 78 12.21 3.36 -6.28
N LYS A 79 13.02 4.30 -5.79
CA LYS A 79 13.60 4.22 -4.44
C LYS A 79 12.55 4.30 -3.33
N GLN A 80 11.45 5.02 -3.53
CA GLN A 80 10.32 5.01 -2.60
C GLN A 80 9.59 3.66 -2.65
N LYS A 81 9.35 3.12 -3.85
CA LYS A 81 8.72 1.82 -4.04
C LYS A 81 9.51 0.71 -3.36
N GLU A 82 10.82 0.67 -3.52
CA GLU A 82 11.64 -0.37 -2.88
C GLU A 82 11.61 -0.26 -1.35
N ARG A 83 11.75 0.96 -0.80
CA ARG A 83 11.63 1.18 0.66
C ARG A 83 10.27 0.75 1.21
N ASN A 84 9.18 1.09 0.51
CA ASN A 84 7.84 0.70 0.92
C ASN A 84 7.65 -0.83 0.82
N ARG A 85 8.27 -1.46 -0.17
CA ARG A 85 8.25 -2.92 -0.33
C ARG A 85 9.02 -3.63 0.79
N GLU A 86 10.16 -3.07 1.19
CA GLU A 86 10.96 -3.56 2.33
C GLU A 86 10.18 -3.46 3.64
N ASP A 87 9.52 -2.32 3.90
CA ASP A 87 8.64 -2.15 5.07
C ASP A 87 7.48 -3.16 5.07
N GLU A 88 6.78 -3.33 3.94
CA GLU A 88 5.71 -4.31 3.80
C GLU A 88 6.23 -5.75 4.07
N LEU A 89 7.44 -6.06 3.60
CA LEU A 89 8.09 -7.36 3.82
C LEU A 89 8.44 -7.58 5.30
N GLU A 90 8.98 -6.57 5.95
CA GLU A 90 9.30 -6.62 7.38
C GLU A 90 8.04 -6.86 8.21
N LYS A 91 6.94 -6.17 7.92
CA LYS A 91 5.66 -6.33 8.62
C LYS A 91 5.02 -7.69 8.38
N VAL A 92 5.10 -8.22 7.17
CA VAL A 92 4.65 -9.59 6.90
C VAL A 92 5.48 -10.61 7.68
N ARG A 93 6.81 -10.41 7.76
CA ARG A 93 7.69 -11.29 8.57
C ARG A 93 7.39 -11.21 10.06
N GLU A 94 7.09 -10.03 10.59
CA GLU A 94 6.68 -9.82 11.98
C GLU A 94 5.47 -10.71 12.35
N VAL A 95 4.43 -10.68 11.50
CA VAL A 95 3.23 -11.53 11.68
C VAL A 95 3.56 -13.01 11.53
N GLN A 96 4.43 -13.37 10.59
CA GLN A 96 4.85 -14.76 10.37
C GLN A 96 5.58 -15.34 11.61
N ILE A 97 6.46 -14.56 12.24
CA ILE A 97 7.16 -14.95 13.47
C ILE A 97 6.15 -15.15 14.61
N ALA A 98 5.13 -14.29 14.72
CA ALA A 98 4.07 -14.46 15.71
C ALA A 98 3.27 -15.76 15.48
N TYR A 99 2.98 -16.09 14.22
CA TYR A 99 2.33 -17.36 13.86
C TYR A 99 3.18 -18.58 14.26
N GLU A 100 4.47 -18.59 13.93
CA GLU A 100 5.39 -19.69 14.26
C GLU A 100 5.53 -19.88 15.79
N THR A 101 5.51 -18.77 16.53
CA THR A 101 5.50 -18.77 18.00
C THR A 101 4.22 -19.39 18.55
N LEU A 102 3.07 -19.07 17.94
CA LEU A 102 1.78 -19.65 18.28
C LEU A 102 1.76 -21.17 18.04
N GLU A 103 2.21 -21.60 16.86
CA GLU A 103 2.28 -23.01 16.48
C GLU A 103 3.19 -23.82 17.41
N SER A 104 4.35 -23.26 17.76
CA SER A 104 5.28 -23.86 18.72
C SER A 104 4.66 -24.02 20.10
N SER A 105 3.93 -22.99 20.56
CA SER A 105 3.24 -23.00 21.86
C SER A 105 2.14 -24.05 21.93
N MET A 106 1.37 -24.23 20.84
CA MET A 106 0.35 -25.28 20.75
C MET A 106 0.97 -26.68 20.74
N THR A 107 2.07 -26.88 20.03
CA THR A 107 2.79 -28.15 19.98
C THR A 107 3.35 -28.53 21.36
N ALA A 108 3.83 -27.53 22.11
CA ALA A 108 4.28 -27.71 23.48
C ALA A 108 3.15 -27.89 24.51
N LYS A 109 1.87 -27.85 24.10
CA LYS A 109 0.68 -27.86 24.97
C LYS A 109 0.73 -26.80 26.08
N SER A 110 1.34 -25.66 25.77
CA SER A 110 1.35 -24.50 26.66
C SER A 110 -0.05 -23.88 26.77
N ASN A 111 -0.30 -23.12 27.82
CA ASN A 111 -1.52 -22.33 27.93
C ASN A 111 -1.53 -21.26 26.84
N MET A 112 -2.62 -21.21 26.06
CA MET A 112 -2.77 -20.23 24.99
C MET A 112 -2.99 -18.84 25.55
N PRO A 113 -2.39 -17.79 24.93
CA PRO A 113 -2.68 -16.41 25.29
C PRO A 113 -4.19 -16.13 25.23
N VAL A 114 -4.69 -15.46 26.26
CA VAL A 114 -6.05 -14.92 26.27
C VAL A 114 -6.07 -13.69 25.39
N LEU A 115 -7.00 -13.64 24.45
CA LEU A 115 -7.18 -12.48 23.60
C LEU A 115 -7.76 -11.34 24.43
N GLY A 116 -7.11 -10.17 24.37
CA GLY A 116 -7.59 -8.94 25.01
C GLY A 116 -8.78 -8.33 24.26
N SER A 117 -9.02 -7.04 24.49
CA SER A 117 -10.01 -6.30 23.69
C SER A 117 -9.56 -6.24 22.22
N LEU A 118 -10.43 -6.72 21.33
CA LEU A 118 -10.25 -6.70 19.88
C LEU A 118 -10.98 -5.53 19.19
N ASP A 119 -11.68 -4.68 19.95
CA ASP A 119 -12.21 -3.39 19.47
C ASP A 119 -11.03 -2.43 19.22
N THR A 120 -10.45 -2.56 18.03
CA THR A 120 -9.24 -1.86 17.61
C THR A 120 -9.09 -1.91 16.08
N THR A 121 -8.05 -1.28 15.56
CA THR A 121 -7.69 -1.29 14.15
C THR A 121 -6.42 -2.11 13.93
N PHE A 122 -6.44 -2.97 12.91
CA PHE A 122 -5.27 -3.70 12.44
C PHE A 122 -4.86 -3.14 11.07
N GLU A 123 -3.63 -2.64 10.96
CA GLU A 123 -3.04 -2.29 9.67
C GLU A 123 -2.66 -3.57 8.93
N LEU A 124 -2.99 -3.63 7.63
CA LEU A 124 -2.86 -4.83 6.82
C LEU A 124 -1.70 -4.71 5.84
N TYR A 125 -0.89 -5.75 5.78
CA TYR A 125 0.30 -5.86 4.95
C TYR A 125 0.27 -7.13 4.10
N SER A 126 0.59 -7.02 2.81
CA SER A 126 0.64 -8.14 1.87
C SER A 126 1.57 -7.82 0.70
N ILE A 127 2.57 -8.67 0.49
CA ILE A 127 3.49 -8.56 -0.64
C ILE A 127 2.78 -8.77 -1.97
N ASP A 128 1.83 -9.71 -2.04
CA ASP A 128 1.05 -9.92 -3.26
C ASP A 128 0.21 -8.68 -3.58
N TYR A 129 -0.47 -8.11 -2.58
CA TYR A 129 -1.20 -6.87 -2.78
C TYR A 129 -0.27 -5.75 -3.26
N PHE A 130 0.89 -5.59 -2.63
CA PHE A 130 1.87 -4.58 -3.02
C PHE A 130 2.32 -4.76 -4.47
N ASN A 131 2.67 -5.97 -4.89
CA ASN A 131 3.15 -6.22 -6.25
C ASN A 131 2.11 -5.92 -7.34
N HIS A 132 0.82 -6.07 -7.01
CA HIS A 132 -0.27 -5.94 -7.98
C HIS A 132 -1.01 -4.60 -7.93
N LEU A 133 -1.05 -3.93 -6.77
CA LEU A 133 -1.86 -2.74 -6.54
C LEU A 133 -1.06 -1.57 -5.96
N TYR A 134 0.28 -1.59 -6.00
CA TYR A 134 1.08 -0.47 -5.53
C TYR A 134 0.75 0.82 -6.30
N ASP A 135 0.36 1.85 -5.54
CA ASP A 135 0.07 3.18 -6.04
C ASP A 135 1.07 4.18 -5.41
N PRO A 136 1.98 4.78 -6.21
CA PRO A 136 2.96 5.74 -5.73
C PRO A 136 2.39 7.14 -5.46
N THR A 137 1.10 7.40 -5.72
CA THR A 137 0.48 8.69 -5.44
C THR A 137 0.26 8.91 -3.94
N PRO A 138 0.04 10.16 -3.48
CA PRO A 138 -0.38 10.43 -2.11
C PRO A 138 -1.65 9.67 -1.73
N SER A 139 -2.52 9.38 -2.69
CA SER A 139 -3.70 8.55 -2.48
C SER A 139 -3.30 7.09 -2.18
N GLY A 140 -2.42 6.49 -2.99
CA GLY A 140 -1.92 5.14 -2.78
C GLY A 140 -1.25 4.88 -1.42
N SER A 141 -0.72 5.93 -0.78
CA SER A 141 -0.12 5.84 0.56
C SER A 141 -1.11 5.63 1.71
N ARG A 142 -2.43 5.64 1.45
CA ARG A 142 -3.41 5.35 2.51
C ARG A 142 -3.29 3.90 2.95
N LYS A 143 -3.16 3.70 4.25
CA LYS A 143 -2.98 2.37 4.85
C LYS A 143 -4.24 1.52 4.70
N LYS A 144 -4.03 0.25 4.39
CA LYS A 144 -5.04 -0.80 4.35
C LYS A 144 -5.30 -1.21 5.80
N TYR A 145 -6.56 -1.37 6.20
CA TYR A 145 -6.85 -1.75 7.58
C TYR A 145 -8.15 -2.53 7.74
N LEU A 146 -8.20 -3.31 8.82
CA LEU A 146 -9.40 -3.95 9.33
C LEU A 146 -9.68 -3.39 10.72
N ARG A 147 -10.81 -2.70 10.88
CA ARG A 147 -11.25 -2.16 12.16
C ARG A 147 -12.40 -2.98 12.70
N PHE A 148 -12.31 -3.38 13.95
CA PHE A 148 -13.43 -3.97 14.68
C PHE A 148 -14.00 -2.97 15.67
N GLN A 149 -15.30 -3.07 15.92
CA GLN A 149 -15.99 -2.32 16.97
C GLN A 149 -17.15 -3.16 17.52
N HIS A 150 -17.51 -2.95 18.78
CA HIS A 150 -18.68 -3.61 19.35
C HIS A 150 -19.96 -3.08 18.73
N VAL A 151 -20.93 -3.97 18.48
CA VAL A 151 -22.27 -3.58 18.02
C VAL A 151 -22.98 -2.83 19.16
N GLU A 152 -23.36 -1.58 18.92
CA GLU A 152 -24.01 -0.70 19.92
C GLU A 152 -25.44 -1.15 20.26
N GLU A 153 -26.13 -1.80 19.32
CA GLU A 153 -27.53 -2.22 19.48
C GLU A 153 -27.65 -3.70 19.90
N HIS A 154 -28.21 -3.90 21.10
CA HIS A 154 -28.74 -5.16 21.64
C HIS A 154 -27.75 -6.08 22.39
N ALA A 155 -27.48 -5.69 23.65
CA ALA A 155 -26.95 -6.56 24.71
C ALA A 155 -27.96 -7.64 25.16
N GLN A 156 -28.47 -8.46 24.24
CA GLN A 156 -29.33 -9.63 24.56
C GLN A 156 -28.76 -10.95 24.00
N GLY A 157 -27.43 -11.07 23.98
CA GLY A 157 -26.74 -12.33 23.73
C GLY A 157 -26.58 -13.19 25.00
N PRO A 158 -26.40 -14.52 24.87
CA PRO A 158 -26.15 -15.39 26.01
C PRO A 158 -24.75 -15.09 26.57
N ALA A 159 -24.71 -14.57 27.80
CA ALA A 159 -23.52 -14.21 28.59
C ALA A 159 -22.69 -13.04 28.01
N ASN A 160 -22.83 -11.82 28.54
CA ASN A 160 -21.89 -10.65 28.58
C ASN A 160 -20.85 -10.41 27.45
N TYR A 161 -20.94 -11.06 26.29
CA TYR A 161 -20.04 -10.91 25.16
C TYR A 161 -20.81 -10.16 24.09
N LEU A 162 -20.34 -8.97 23.77
CA LEU A 162 -20.89 -8.16 22.69
C LEU A 162 -20.30 -8.67 21.37
N PRO A 163 -21.14 -8.87 20.33
CA PRO A 163 -20.62 -9.19 19.01
C PRO A 163 -19.80 -8.00 18.48
N LEU A 164 -18.80 -8.32 17.67
CA LEU A 164 -18.03 -7.34 16.91
C LEU A 164 -18.59 -7.24 15.51
N GLU A 165 -18.67 -6.02 15.00
CA GLU A 165 -18.71 -5.74 13.57
C GLU A 165 -17.32 -5.32 13.10
N GLY A 166 -17.10 -5.43 11.78
CA GLY A 166 -15.82 -5.13 11.17
C GLY A 166 -15.97 -4.26 9.94
N ILE A 167 -15.02 -3.34 9.74
CA ILE A 167 -14.91 -2.53 8.53
C ILE A 167 -13.54 -2.77 7.92
N LEU A 168 -13.55 -3.33 6.70
CA LEU A 168 -12.37 -3.61 5.91
C LEU A 168 -12.17 -2.54 4.84
N TRP A 169 -11.01 -1.90 4.86
CA TRP A 169 -10.53 -0.95 3.87
C TRP A 169 -9.30 -1.51 3.16
N LEU A 170 -9.51 -2.03 1.95
CA LEU A 170 -8.42 -2.44 1.05
C LEU A 170 -8.17 -1.38 -0.04
N ASN A 171 -9.23 -0.77 -0.55
CA ASN A 171 -9.19 0.27 -1.58
C ASN A 171 -9.83 1.55 -1.05
N GLN A 172 -9.43 2.70 -1.60
CA GLN A 172 -9.93 4.02 -1.16
C GLN A 172 -11.41 4.27 -1.40
N ASP A 173 -12.02 3.52 -2.33
CA ASP A 173 -13.37 3.83 -2.82
C ASP A 173 -14.42 2.84 -2.29
N VAL A 174 -13.99 1.76 -1.65
CA VAL A 174 -14.87 0.65 -1.28
C VAL A 174 -14.63 0.23 0.15
N GLU A 175 -15.58 0.62 0.99
CA GLU A 175 -15.73 0.06 2.33
C GLU A 175 -16.42 -1.31 2.25
N THR A 176 -15.84 -2.31 2.89
CA THR A 176 -16.48 -3.62 3.03
C THR A 176 -16.80 -3.89 4.50
N LYS A 177 -18.10 -4.00 4.82
CA LYS A 177 -18.57 -4.34 6.16
C LYS A 177 -18.62 -5.84 6.35
N LEU A 178 -18.14 -6.33 7.48
CA LEU A 178 -18.24 -7.72 7.92
C LEU A 178 -19.59 -7.92 8.63
N ALA A 179 -20.17 -9.10 8.46
CA ALA A 179 -21.30 -9.53 9.28
C ALA A 179 -20.87 -9.62 10.76
N PRO A 180 -21.75 -9.26 11.72
CA PRO A 180 -21.43 -9.36 13.14
C PRO A 180 -21.03 -10.78 13.55
N PHE A 181 -20.01 -10.88 14.41
CA PHE A 181 -19.51 -12.17 14.89
C PHE A 181 -19.06 -12.11 16.35
N TYR A 182 -18.99 -13.27 16.99
CA TYR A 182 -18.41 -13.38 18.33
C TYR A 182 -16.92 -13.71 18.22
N PRO A 183 -16.03 -12.84 18.71
CA PRO A 183 -14.61 -13.12 18.65
C PRO A 183 -14.22 -14.31 19.54
N PRO A 184 -13.15 -15.03 19.19
CA PRO A 184 -12.59 -16.03 20.09
C PRO A 184 -12.01 -15.41 21.36
N LYS A 185 -11.95 -16.22 22.42
CA LYS A 185 -11.38 -15.80 23.72
C LYS A 185 -9.88 -16.07 23.84
N GLN A 186 -9.35 -16.95 23.01
CA GLN A 186 -7.97 -17.41 23.06
C GLN A 186 -7.39 -17.47 21.66
N SER A 187 -6.08 -17.22 21.58
CA SER A 187 -5.28 -17.46 20.39
C SER A 187 -5.40 -18.91 19.93
N SER A 188 -5.50 -19.12 18.61
CA SER A 188 -5.62 -20.47 18.05
C SER A 188 -5.17 -20.57 16.60
N LEU A 189 -4.87 -21.79 16.15
CA LEU A 189 -4.69 -22.11 14.74
C LEU A 189 -6.02 -22.23 13.96
N GLN A 190 -7.16 -21.93 14.62
CA GLN A 190 -8.46 -22.01 13.99
C GLN A 190 -8.69 -20.81 13.08
N HIS A 191 -9.18 -21.11 11.88
CA HIS A 191 -9.61 -20.13 10.91
C HIS A 191 -11.11 -19.84 11.07
N TYR A 192 -11.47 -18.56 11.10
CA TYR A 192 -12.83 -18.07 11.18
C TYR A 192 -13.27 -17.65 9.79
N ARG A 193 -14.27 -18.34 9.25
CA ARG A 193 -14.95 -17.87 8.04
C ARG A 193 -15.97 -16.81 8.46
N LEU A 194 -15.79 -15.60 7.96
CA LEU A 194 -16.72 -14.50 8.13
C LEU A 194 -17.28 -14.13 6.75
N ASP A 195 -18.48 -13.60 6.72
CA ASP A 195 -19.10 -13.10 5.49
C ASP A 195 -19.25 -11.59 5.55
N SER A 196 -19.37 -10.95 4.38
CA SER A 196 -19.70 -9.53 4.31
C SER A 196 -21.15 -9.32 4.75
N ALA A 197 -21.46 -8.13 5.27
CA ALA A 197 -22.81 -7.81 5.74
C ALA A 197 -23.86 -7.92 4.62
N ASP A 198 -23.44 -7.76 3.35
CA ASP A 198 -24.27 -7.95 2.16
C ASP A 198 -24.26 -9.39 1.61
N GLY A 199 -23.50 -10.31 2.23
CA GLY A 199 -23.38 -11.72 1.85
C GLY A 199 -22.65 -11.98 0.53
N ARG A 200 -22.05 -10.97 -0.10
CA ARG A 200 -21.38 -11.13 -1.41
C ARG A 200 -20.00 -11.77 -1.33
N PHE A 201 -19.30 -11.60 -0.21
CA PHE A 201 -17.93 -12.06 -0.04
C PHE A 201 -17.77 -12.83 1.25
N SER A 202 -16.85 -13.79 1.24
CA SER A 202 -16.37 -14.47 2.43
C SER A 202 -14.90 -14.12 2.68
N PHE A 203 -14.54 -14.03 3.95
CA PHE A 203 -13.20 -13.78 4.45
C PHE A 203 -12.78 -14.95 5.32
N ILE A 204 -11.48 -15.23 5.38
CA ILE A 204 -10.92 -16.16 6.36
C ILE A 204 -10.02 -15.36 7.29
N LEU A 205 -10.42 -15.25 8.55
CA LEU A 205 -9.71 -14.51 9.57
C LEU A 205 -9.07 -15.48 10.56
N GLN A 206 -7.87 -15.18 11.03
CA GLN A 206 -7.23 -15.91 12.12
C GLN A 206 -6.61 -14.91 13.09
N PHE A 207 -7.04 -14.94 14.35
CA PHE A 207 -6.38 -14.20 15.41
C PHE A 207 -5.19 -15.00 15.92
N ILE A 208 -3.99 -14.48 15.68
CA ILE A 208 -2.75 -15.10 16.19
C ILE A 208 -2.62 -14.76 17.68
N ASP A 209 -2.74 -13.49 18.02
CA ASP A 209 -2.81 -12.98 19.38
C ASP A 209 -3.56 -11.63 19.44
N ASP A 210 -3.36 -10.87 20.52
CA ASP A 210 -3.98 -9.56 20.73
C ASP A 210 -3.43 -8.46 19.82
N ASN A 211 -2.28 -8.70 19.17
CA ASN A 211 -1.56 -7.76 18.33
C ASN A 211 -1.50 -8.18 16.86
N TYR A 212 -1.66 -9.47 16.55
CA TYR A 212 -1.49 -9.99 15.21
C TYR A 212 -2.67 -10.84 14.74
N LEU A 213 -3.00 -10.69 13.45
CA LEU A 213 -3.97 -11.53 12.77
C LEU A 213 -3.51 -11.87 11.36
N THR A 214 -4.10 -12.89 10.76
CA THR A 214 -4.07 -13.07 9.30
C THR A 214 -5.48 -12.91 8.73
N LEU A 215 -5.54 -12.33 7.54
CA LEU A 215 -6.76 -12.14 6.78
C LEU A 215 -6.56 -12.68 5.37
N ARG A 216 -7.44 -13.57 4.92
CA ARG A 216 -7.47 -14.05 3.54
C ARG A 216 -8.74 -13.58 2.85
N VAL A 217 -8.58 -13.05 1.66
CA VAL A 217 -9.67 -12.51 0.84
C VAL A 217 -9.50 -12.90 -0.62
N SER A 218 -10.60 -12.94 -1.36
CA SER A 218 -10.56 -13.30 -2.78
C SER A 218 -10.03 -12.14 -3.64
N ARG A 219 -9.44 -12.46 -4.79
CA ARG A 219 -9.08 -11.47 -5.83
C ARG A 219 -10.27 -10.58 -6.20
N HIS A 220 -11.48 -11.17 -6.28
CA HIS A 220 -12.70 -10.45 -6.62
C HIS A 220 -13.03 -9.32 -5.64
N LEU A 221 -12.77 -9.52 -4.34
CA LEU A 221 -12.93 -8.45 -3.35
C LEU A 221 -11.84 -7.39 -3.50
N VAL A 222 -10.58 -7.82 -3.64
CA VAL A 222 -9.41 -6.91 -3.77
C VAL A 222 -9.57 -5.98 -4.98
N PHE A 223 -10.14 -6.47 -6.07
CA PHE A 223 -10.36 -5.71 -7.30
C PHE A 223 -11.83 -5.29 -7.49
N MET A 224 -12.62 -5.19 -6.42
CA MET A 224 -14.07 -4.95 -6.53
C MET A 224 -14.43 -3.66 -7.28
N ASN A 225 -13.62 -2.60 -7.17
CA ASN A 225 -13.82 -1.34 -7.90
C ASN A 225 -13.25 -1.34 -9.34
N ARG A 226 -12.50 -2.38 -9.71
CA ARG A 226 -11.77 -2.50 -10.98
C ARG A 226 -11.59 -3.97 -11.39
N PRO A 227 -12.69 -4.72 -11.59
CA PRO A 227 -12.63 -6.16 -11.82
C PRO A 227 -11.88 -6.54 -13.11
N GLU A 228 -11.87 -5.66 -14.11
CA GLU A 228 -11.13 -5.82 -15.37
C GLU A 228 -9.61 -5.80 -15.19
N GLU A 229 -9.11 -5.23 -14.09
CA GLU A 229 -7.68 -5.13 -13.77
C GLU A 229 -7.20 -6.28 -12.87
N ALA A 230 -8.08 -7.24 -12.56
CA ALA A 230 -7.82 -8.30 -11.61
C ALA A 230 -6.62 -9.16 -12.01
N THR A 231 -5.51 -8.99 -11.26
CA THR A 231 -4.26 -9.74 -11.42
C THR A 231 -3.83 -10.37 -10.09
N GLY A 232 -2.77 -11.19 -10.10
CA GLY A 232 -2.20 -11.80 -8.89
C GLY A 232 -2.83 -13.11 -8.48
N PRO A 233 -2.74 -13.54 -7.21
CA PRO A 233 -3.29 -14.82 -6.74
C PRO A 233 -4.82 -14.80 -6.62
N ASP A 234 -5.47 -15.98 -6.62
CA ASP A 234 -6.93 -16.07 -6.42
C ASP A 234 -7.35 -15.66 -5.01
N THR A 235 -6.44 -15.86 -4.06
CA THR A 235 -6.58 -15.48 -2.66
C THR A 235 -5.39 -14.64 -2.25
N PHE A 236 -5.65 -13.43 -1.75
CA PHE A 236 -4.63 -12.58 -1.14
C PHE A 236 -4.57 -12.87 0.35
N VAL A 237 -3.36 -12.96 0.88
CA VAL A 237 -3.10 -13.13 2.30
C VAL A 237 -2.50 -11.85 2.85
N PHE A 238 -3.11 -11.34 3.92
CA PHE A 238 -2.67 -10.17 4.65
C PHE A 238 -2.24 -10.56 6.06
N GLY A 239 -1.11 -10.04 6.49
CA GLY A 239 -0.74 -9.96 7.90
C GLY A 239 -1.28 -8.67 8.49
N GLY A 240 -2.02 -8.78 9.59
CA GLY A 240 -2.57 -7.64 10.32
C GLY A 240 -1.77 -7.36 11.58
N ILE A 241 -1.38 -6.11 11.79
CA ILE A 241 -0.70 -5.64 13.00
C ILE A 241 -1.58 -4.60 13.68
N ARG A 242 -1.85 -4.80 14.97
CA ARG A 242 -2.66 -3.90 15.78
C ARG A 242 -2.02 -2.52 15.80
N ASN A 243 -2.78 -1.54 15.33
CA ASN A 243 -2.41 -0.15 15.45
C ASN A 243 -3.09 0.46 16.69
N ASP A 244 -2.37 0.47 17.80
CA ASP A 244 -2.72 1.29 18.96
C ASP A 244 -2.33 2.75 18.69
N TRP A 245 -3.26 3.54 18.13
CA TRP A 245 -3.06 4.97 17.88
C TRP A 245 -2.56 5.73 19.13
N GLY A 246 -2.94 5.28 20.32
CA GLY A 246 -2.45 5.80 21.61
C GLY A 246 -0.95 5.55 21.86
N LYS A 247 -0.42 4.37 21.47
CA LYS A 247 1.02 4.09 21.55
C LYS A 247 1.80 4.85 20.47
N GLN A 248 1.24 4.99 19.26
CA GLN A 248 1.85 5.78 18.19
C GLN A 248 1.90 7.27 18.54
N LEU A 249 0.84 7.85 19.12
CA LEU A 249 0.85 9.23 19.62
C LEU A 249 1.86 9.43 20.74
N GLN A 250 2.01 8.47 21.65
CA GLN A 250 3.03 8.52 22.70
C GLN A 250 4.46 8.37 22.15
N ALA A 251 4.67 7.49 21.17
CA ALA A 251 5.95 7.35 20.49
C ALA A 251 6.30 8.62 19.71
N PHE A 252 5.35 9.21 18.99
CA PHE A 252 5.51 10.47 18.27
C PHE A 252 5.77 11.65 19.22
N ALA A 253 5.09 11.71 20.36
CA ALA A 253 5.34 12.69 21.40
C ALA A 253 6.75 12.53 22.02
N LYS A 254 7.19 11.29 22.27
CA LYS A 254 8.55 10.98 22.76
C LYS A 254 9.64 11.31 21.73
N MET A 255 9.40 11.02 20.46
CA MET A 255 10.35 11.32 19.39
C MET A 255 10.49 12.84 19.19
N ASN A 256 9.38 13.58 19.29
CA ASN A 256 9.40 15.04 19.28
C ASN A 256 10.01 15.67 20.54
N SER A 257 9.93 15.02 21.71
CA SER A 257 10.62 15.50 22.92
C SER A 257 12.12 15.23 22.84
N MET A 258 12.56 14.07 22.32
CA MET A 258 13.98 13.75 22.13
C MET A 258 14.62 14.66 21.05
N ALA A 259 13.93 14.91 19.93
CA ALA A 259 14.40 15.85 18.91
C ALA A 259 14.47 17.31 19.40
N ARG A 260 13.70 17.67 20.43
CA ARG A 260 13.79 18.98 21.10
C ARG A 260 14.97 19.05 22.07
N GLU A 261 15.28 17.96 22.77
CA GLU A 261 16.43 17.89 23.67
C GLU A 261 17.76 17.91 22.89
N ASP A 262 17.89 17.18 21.78
CA ASP A 262 19.09 17.20 20.94
C ASP A 262 19.38 18.59 20.35
N ASN A 263 18.33 19.35 19.99
CA ASN A 263 18.48 20.74 19.56
C ASN A 263 18.84 21.70 20.71
N PHE A 264 18.44 21.39 21.95
CA PHE A 264 18.76 22.20 23.13
C PHE A 264 20.23 22.04 23.54
N PHE A 265 20.76 20.81 23.50
CA PHE A 265 22.17 20.53 23.79
C PHE A 265 23.12 21.01 22.68
N SER A 266 22.68 21.07 21.42
CA SER A 266 23.49 21.64 20.33
C SER A 266 23.57 23.17 20.36
N SER A 267 22.63 23.85 21.04
CA SER A 267 22.55 25.32 21.08
C SER A 267 23.25 25.97 22.29
N THR A 268 23.78 25.17 23.22
CA THR A 268 24.41 25.63 24.46
C THR A 268 25.93 25.45 24.50
N LEU A 269 26.54 25.08 23.37
CA LEU A 269 28.00 24.88 23.20
C LEU A 269 28.63 25.81 22.14
N THR A 270 28.15 27.06 22.05
CA THR A 270 28.83 28.14 21.29
C THR A 270 29.05 29.35 22.18
#